data_AF-A0A930LSK1-F1
#
_entry.id   AF-A0A930LSK1-F1
#
_cell.length_a   1.000
_cell.length_b   1.000
_cell.length_c   1.000
_cell.angle_alpha   90.00
_cell.angle_beta   90.00
_cell.angle_gamma   90.00
#
_symmetry.space_group_name_H-M   'P 1'
#
loop_
_entity.id
_entity.type
_entity.pdbx_description
1 polymer ?
#
loop_
_entity_poly.entity_id
_entity_poly.type
_entity_poly.pdbx_seq_one_letter_code
_entity_poly.pdbx_strand_id
1 'polypeptide(L)'
;MAEKTFRVPQVDERGHLTGAALEGVRELIPAGGADGWTAERQAKAQGFWVEHSTEPPAEETKYGVPVVWLREGTFTEPTPVKPYRPNPNYRRRTITIPLQAGLSWKIDGEPASPGEHVVPGDAFTPVAVTAEASDNFKLAAPGSWPFQFGSLKGRVLVASDVFAGREGEILIPPVPEENRAGRHPYAIRDGARWNNAAGGTAEVRWNQHGVGEHTIGGVVKPDGWVVGADGAAVNTGIKNLEASLVFNTGTPNVSVEIEVSEVTASTPFTLTFGQPKQIMNSTSKVTPSVRMNADGTSVLDERTQDGVVSTINAGSPIGVWRFDCLDGRVVITAPSGERAVQDFSPLAPSEYGPYSKLFIGESNAVKIKSFKLYASPSR
;
A
#
# COMPACT_ATOMS: atom_id res chain seq x y z
N MET A 1 18.58 3.87 -27.69
CA MET A 1 18.12 2.58 -27.16
C MET A 1 18.94 1.49 -27.82
N ALA A 2 19.48 0.54 -27.06
CA ALA A 2 20.31 -0.53 -27.61
C ALA A 2 19.46 -1.46 -28.50
N GLU A 3 19.94 -1.68 -29.72
CA GLU A 3 19.34 -2.55 -30.72
C GLU A 3 19.43 -4.01 -30.24
N LYS A 4 18.30 -4.61 -29.86
CA LYS A 4 18.25 -6.06 -29.62
C LYS A 4 18.23 -6.75 -30.98
N THR A 5 19.38 -7.21 -31.43
CA THR A 5 19.52 -8.10 -32.58
C THR A 5 18.89 -9.46 -32.24
N PHE A 6 17.68 -9.71 -32.74
CA PHE A 6 17.09 -11.04 -32.74
C PHE A 6 17.79 -11.86 -33.83
N ARG A 7 18.38 -13.00 -33.47
CA ARG A 7 18.98 -13.91 -34.46
C ARG A 7 17.85 -14.59 -35.24
N VAL A 8 17.73 -14.24 -36.52
CA VAL A 8 16.76 -14.81 -37.45
C VAL A 8 17.13 -16.27 -37.72
N PRO A 9 16.19 -17.23 -37.61
CA PRO A 9 16.43 -18.60 -38.05
C PRO A 9 16.56 -18.61 -39.59
N GLN A 10 17.64 -19.23 -40.09
CA GLN A 10 17.85 -19.40 -41.53
C GLN A 10 17.25 -20.73 -42.00
N VAL A 11 16.61 -20.67 -43.17
CA VAL A 11 16.03 -21.84 -43.85
C VAL A 11 17.00 -22.22 -44.96
N ASP A 12 17.37 -23.51 -45.04
CA ASP A 12 18.20 -23.99 -46.14
C ASP A 12 17.40 -24.10 -47.45
N GLU A 13 18.11 -24.36 -48.55
CA GLU A 13 17.54 -24.48 -49.90
C GLU A 13 16.54 -25.65 -50.05
N ARG A 14 16.36 -26.46 -49.01
CA ARG A 14 15.40 -27.58 -48.94
C ARG A 14 14.25 -27.33 -47.96
N GLY A 15 14.16 -26.13 -47.38
CA GLY A 15 13.08 -25.77 -46.47
C GLY A 15 13.29 -26.20 -45.02
N HIS A 16 14.49 -26.64 -44.64
CA HIS A 16 14.78 -27.03 -43.25
C HIS A 16 15.36 -25.86 -42.46
N LEU A 17 14.89 -25.71 -41.23
CA LEU A 17 15.41 -24.73 -40.28
C LEU A 17 16.77 -25.21 -39.75
N THR A 18 17.84 -24.45 -39.99
CA THR A 18 19.15 -24.69 -39.38
C THR A 18 19.50 -23.54 -38.43
N GLY A 19 19.52 -23.84 -37.12
CA GLY A 19 19.76 -22.86 -36.04
C GLY A 19 19.00 -23.21 -34.75
N ALA A 20 19.40 -22.64 -33.62
CA ALA A 20 18.85 -22.96 -32.29
C ALA A 20 17.32 -22.83 -32.21
N ALA A 21 16.72 -23.72 -31.40
CA ALA A 21 15.31 -24.04 -31.34
C ALA A 21 14.35 -22.85 -31.20
N LEU A 22 13.22 -22.97 -31.90
CA LEU A 22 12.01 -22.14 -31.89
C LEU A 22 11.49 -21.86 -30.47
N GLU A 23 11.93 -20.77 -29.85
CA GLU A 23 11.19 -20.12 -28.75
C GLU A 23 10.21 -19.11 -29.33
N GLY A 24 8.89 -19.34 -29.22
CA GLY A 24 7.90 -18.25 -29.22
C GLY A 24 6.84 -18.19 -30.31
N VAL A 25 6.57 -19.24 -31.09
CA VAL A 25 5.69 -19.12 -32.28
C VAL A 25 4.19 -19.42 -32.03
N ARG A 26 3.75 -19.78 -30.81
CA ARG A 26 2.39 -20.33 -30.61
C ARG A 26 1.27 -19.45 -30.07
N GLU A 27 1.50 -18.19 -29.71
CA GLU A 27 0.44 -17.38 -29.02
C GLU A 27 0.17 -16.03 -29.67
N LEU A 28 -0.42 -16.03 -30.87
CA LEU A 28 -0.93 -14.78 -31.42
C LEU A 28 -2.37 -14.77 -31.89
N ILE A 29 -3.11 -15.88 -31.91
CA ILE A 29 -4.50 -15.90 -32.42
C ILE A 29 -5.50 -15.61 -31.28
N PRO A 30 -6.16 -14.44 -31.22
CA PRO A 30 -7.33 -14.24 -30.37
C PRO A 30 -8.54 -14.83 -31.11
N ALA A 31 -9.22 -15.78 -30.49
CA ALA A 31 -10.55 -16.19 -30.94
C ALA A 31 -11.56 -15.07 -30.62
N GLY A 32 -11.78 -14.17 -31.58
CA GLY A 32 -12.89 -13.22 -31.56
C GLY A 32 -12.57 -11.82 -31.02
N GLY A 33 -12.03 -10.97 -31.91
CA GLY A 33 -12.28 -9.53 -32.05
C GLY A 33 -12.45 -8.66 -30.79
N ALA A 34 -11.35 -8.05 -30.34
CA ALA A 34 -11.40 -6.68 -29.80
C ALA A 34 -11.14 -5.70 -30.96
N ASP A 35 -11.95 -4.65 -31.03
CA ASP A 35 -12.12 -3.74 -32.17
C ASP A 35 -10.85 -3.42 -32.98
N GLY A 36 -10.82 -3.84 -34.25
CA GLY A 36 -9.80 -3.48 -35.23
C GLY A 36 -8.55 -4.35 -35.28
N TRP A 37 -8.50 -5.46 -34.54
CA TRP A 37 -7.42 -6.46 -34.64
C TRP A 37 -7.78 -7.55 -35.66
N THR A 38 -7.21 -7.46 -36.86
CA THR A 38 -7.47 -8.39 -37.99
C THR A 38 -6.38 -9.44 -38.14
N ALA A 39 -6.70 -10.56 -38.80
CA ALA A 39 -5.74 -11.64 -39.10
C ALA A 39 -4.49 -11.13 -39.84
N GLU A 40 -4.66 -10.19 -40.76
CA GLU A 40 -3.54 -9.51 -41.45
C GLU A 40 -2.66 -8.71 -40.49
N ARG A 41 -3.25 -7.95 -39.59
CA ARG A 41 -2.51 -7.15 -38.60
C ARG A 41 -1.69 -8.05 -37.67
N GLN A 42 -2.27 -9.17 -37.27
CA GLN A 42 -1.60 -10.18 -36.47
C GLN A 42 -0.44 -10.83 -37.23
N ALA A 43 -0.66 -11.25 -38.48
CA ALA A 43 0.37 -11.85 -39.34
C ALA A 43 1.56 -10.90 -39.55
N LYS A 44 1.29 -9.61 -39.77
CA LYS A 44 2.32 -8.58 -39.92
C LYS A 44 3.07 -8.28 -38.63
N ALA A 45 2.39 -8.28 -37.48
CA ALA A 45 3.03 -8.08 -36.18
C ALA A 45 3.96 -9.25 -35.80
N GLN A 46 3.63 -10.47 -36.21
CA GLN A 46 4.41 -11.68 -35.91
C GLN A 46 5.45 -12.03 -36.98
N GLY A 47 5.31 -11.48 -38.19
CA GLY A 47 6.23 -11.68 -39.30
C GLY A 47 6.02 -12.98 -40.09
N PHE A 48 4.95 -13.75 -39.83
CA PHE A 48 4.56 -14.97 -40.54
C PHE A 48 3.06 -15.24 -40.37
N TRP A 49 2.46 -16.16 -41.11
CA TRP A 49 1.08 -16.63 -40.93
C TRP A 49 1.06 -18.12 -40.66
N VAL A 50 0.26 -18.60 -39.71
CA VAL A 50 0.18 -20.02 -39.37
C VAL A 50 -1.02 -20.65 -40.06
N GLU A 51 -0.78 -21.68 -40.85
CA GLU A 51 -1.84 -22.43 -41.53
C GLU A 51 -1.92 -23.86 -40.98
N HIS A 52 -3.11 -24.20 -40.47
CA HIS A 52 -3.43 -25.52 -39.95
C HIS A 52 -4.20 -26.29 -41.02
N SER A 53 -3.57 -27.30 -41.60
CA SER A 53 -4.16 -28.12 -42.66
C SER A 53 -3.51 -29.48 -42.73
N THR A 54 -4.25 -30.46 -43.24
CA THR A 54 -3.75 -31.81 -43.53
C THR A 54 -2.87 -31.85 -44.78
N GLU A 55 -3.08 -30.92 -45.70
CA GLU A 55 -2.33 -30.74 -46.95
C GLU A 55 -1.47 -29.46 -46.90
N PRO A 56 -0.32 -29.41 -47.59
CA PRO A 56 0.56 -28.25 -47.58
C PRO A 56 -0.15 -26.98 -48.08
N PRO A 57 0.19 -25.78 -47.58
CA PRO A 57 -0.42 -24.54 -48.02
C PRO A 57 -0.13 -24.31 -49.51
N ALA A 58 -1.15 -23.89 -50.25
CA ALA A 58 -1.01 -23.63 -51.69
C ALA A 58 -0.13 -22.40 -52.01
N GLU A 59 -0.01 -21.48 -51.05
CA GLU A 59 0.80 -20.26 -51.18
C GLU A 59 1.83 -20.18 -50.05
N GLU A 60 3.07 -19.86 -50.40
CA GLU A 60 4.18 -19.73 -49.44
C GLU A 60 4.12 -18.42 -48.64
N THR A 61 3.22 -17.49 -48.98
CA THR A 61 3.03 -16.21 -48.29
C THR A 61 1.55 -15.88 -48.15
N LYS A 62 1.16 -15.28 -47.02
CA LYS A 62 -0.18 -14.75 -46.78
C LYS A 62 -0.08 -13.44 -46.03
N TYR A 63 -0.87 -12.45 -46.42
CA TYR A 63 -0.79 -11.08 -45.86
C TYR A 63 0.59 -10.39 -46.02
N GLY A 64 1.39 -10.81 -47.02
CA GLY A 64 2.74 -10.29 -47.25
C GLY A 64 3.82 -10.84 -46.30
N VAL A 65 3.51 -11.88 -45.54
CA VAL A 65 4.47 -12.59 -44.67
C VAL A 65 4.50 -14.09 -44.99
N PRO A 66 5.59 -14.83 -44.73
CA PRO A 66 5.69 -16.26 -45.01
C PRO A 66 4.63 -17.10 -44.30
N VAL A 67 4.15 -18.18 -44.93
CA VAL A 67 3.23 -19.14 -44.31
C VAL A 67 4.02 -20.27 -43.65
N VAL A 68 3.75 -20.48 -42.36
CA VAL A 68 4.25 -21.61 -41.57
C VAL A 68 3.15 -22.66 -41.50
N TRP A 69 3.41 -23.80 -42.11
CA TRP A 69 2.47 -24.92 -42.12
C TRP A 69 2.58 -25.74 -40.83
N LEU A 70 1.46 -25.90 -40.14
CA LEU A 70 1.34 -26.82 -39.01
C LEU A 70 0.43 -27.99 -39.40
N ARG A 71 1.06 -29.15 -39.62
CA ARG A 71 0.35 -30.39 -39.91
C ARG A 71 -0.44 -30.85 -38.69
N GLU A 72 -1.72 -31.14 -38.88
CA GLU A 72 -2.56 -31.72 -37.84
C GLU A 72 -2.03 -33.11 -37.43
N GLY A 73 -1.84 -33.33 -36.11
CA GLY A 73 -1.50 -34.64 -35.54
C GLY A 73 -0.03 -34.91 -35.16
N THR A 74 0.89 -33.94 -35.29
CA THR A 74 2.34 -34.15 -34.99
C THR A 74 2.87 -33.47 -33.73
N PHE A 75 2.07 -33.31 -32.68
CA PHE A 75 2.59 -32.89 -31.38
C PHE A 75 3.11 -34.10 -30.60
N THR A 76 4.43 -34.35 -30.60
CA THR A 76 5.04 -35.36 -29.72
C THR A 76 5.76 -34.76 -28.50
N GLU A 77 6.04 -33.45 -28.48
CA GLU A 77 6.68 -32.80 -27.31
C GLU A 77 5.92 -31.56 -26.83
N PRO A 78 5.64 -31.43 -25.51
CA PRO A 78 5.00 -30.24 -24.95
C PRO A 78 5.87 -28.98 -25.10
N THR A 79 5.25 -27.85 -25.41
CA THR A 79 5.91 -26.54 -25.55
C THR A 79 6.38 -26.06 -24.17
N PRO A 80 7.68 -25.76 -23.97
CA PRO A 80 8.15 -25.22 -22.70
C PRO A 80 7.62 -23.81 -22.46
N VAL A 81 7.10 -23.54 -21.26
CA VAL A 81 6.62 -22.22 -20.84
C VAL A 81 7.22 -21.84 -19.48
N LYS A 82 7.67 -20.58 -19.36
CA LYS A 82 8.19 -20.03 -18.12
C LYS A 82 7.18 -19.05 -17.52
N PRO A 83 6.58 -19.36 -16.36
CA PRO A 83 5.60 -18.50 -15.75
C PRO A 83 6.29 -17.27 -15.14
N TYR A 84 5.71 -16.08 -15.31
CA TYR A 84 6.17 -14.84 -14.74
C TYR A 84 5.71 -14.72 -13.30
N ARG A 85 6.58 -14.21 -12.43
CA ARG A 85 6.22 -14.02 -11.03
C ARG A 85 5.04 -13.05 -10.90
N PRO A 86 3.94 -13.42 -10.21
CA PRO A 86 2.85 -12.50 -9.88
C PRO A 86 3.35 -11.32 -9.05
N ASN A 87 2.69 -10.17 -9.21
CA ASN A 87 3.09 -8.92 -8.55
C ASN A 87 2.18 -8.63 -7.34
N PRO A 88 2.65 -8.82 -6.09
CA PRO A 88 1.85 -8.48 -4.93
C PRO A 88 1.72 -6.96 -4.78
N ASN A 89 0.77 -6.49 -3.98
CA ASN A 89 0.73 -5.12 -3.47
C ASN A 89 0.39 -5.22 -2.00
N TYR A 90 1.43 -5.26 -1.17
CA TYR A 90 1.30 -5.53 0.25
C TYR A 90 0.50 -4.45 1.00
N ARG A 91 0.39 -3.23 0.46
CA ARG A 91 -0.45 -2.16 1.03
C ARG A 91 -1.92 -2.36 0.75
N ARG A 92 -2.24 -2.67 -0.51
CA ARG A 92 -3.63 -2.86 -0.97
C ARG A 92 -4.16 -4.28 -0.72
N ARG A 93 -3.29 -5.18 -0.24
CA ARG A 93 -3.56 -6.61 -0.11
C ARG A 93 -4.05 -7.22 -1.43
N THR A 94 -3.42 -6.84 -2.53
CA THR A 94 -3.76 -7.39 -3.85
C THR A 94 -2.60 -8.19 -4.44
N ILE A 95 -2.89 -9.08 -5.38
CA ILE A 95 -1.91 -9.77 -6.22
C ILE A 95 -2.35 -9.60 -7.67
N THR A 96 -1.45 -9.14 -8.53
CA THR A 96 -1.68 -9.08 -9.98
C THR A 96 -1.06 -10.31 -10.63
N ILE A 97 -1.91 -11.16 -11.22
CA ILE A 97 -1.51 -12.33 -11.99
C ILE A 97 -1.38 -11.93 -13.47
N PRO A 98 -0.22 -12.16 -14.11
CA PRO A 98 -0.01 -11.81 -15.51
C PRO A 98 -0.80 -12.72 -16.45
N LEU A 99 -1.29 -12.15 -17.56
CA LEU A 99 -1.85 -12.94 -18.65
C LEU A 99 -0.70 -13.59 -19.44
N GLN A 100 -0.67 -14.91 -19.45
CA GLN A 100 0.27 -15.73 -20.22
C GLN A 100 -0.49 -16.97 -20.69
N ALA A 101 -0.42 -17.33 -21.97
CA ALA A 101 -1.08 -18.55 -22.41
C ALA A 101 -0.22 -19.79 -22.13
N GLY A 102 -0.86 -20.95 -22.28
CA GLY A 102 -0.32 -22.23 -21.84
C GLY A 102 -0.22 -22.40 -20.32
N LEU A 103 -0.77 -21.47 -19.53
CA LEU A 103 -0.75 -21.49 -18.06
C LEU A 103 -2.15 -21.32 -17.48
N SER A 104 -2.48 -22.15 -16.50
CA SER A 104 -3.58 -21.95 -15.56
C SER A 104 -3.01 -21.52 -14.21
N TRP A 105 -3.75 -20.68 -13.49
CA TRP A 105 -3.29 -20.11 -12.22
C TRP A 105 -4.19 -20.55 -11.07
N LYS A 106 -3.60 -20.65 -9.88
CA LYS A 106 -4.33 -20.87 -8.63
C LYS A 106 -3.81 -19.93 -7.55
N ILE A 107 -4.71 -19.50 -6.67
CA ILE A 107 -4.40 -18.82 -5.40
C ILE A 107 -4.83 -19.77 -4.29
N ASP A 108 -3.89 -20.18 -3.44
CA ASP A 108 -4.11 -21.12 -2.34
C ASP A 108 -4.79 -22.45 -2.77
N GLY A 109 -4.50 -22.88 -4.00
CA GLY A 109 -5.05 -24.10 -4.60
C GLY A 109 -6.34 -23.91 -5.39
N GLU A 110 -7.01 -22.75 -5.25
CA GLU A 110 -8.26 -22.44 -5.96
C GLU A 110 -7.98 -21.77 -7.32
N PRO A 111 -8.69 -22.13 -8.41
CA PRO A 111 -8.51 -21.53 -9.72
C PRO A 111 -8.64 -20.01 -9.73
N ALA A 112 -7.68 -19.33 -10.36
CA ALA A 112 -7.65 -17.88 -10.48
C ALA A 112 -7.42 -17.47 -11.96
N SER A 113 -8.15 -16.44 -12.41
CA SER A 113 -7.93 -15.84 -13.74
C SER A 113 -6.78 -14.84 -13.69
N PRO A 114 -6.12 -14.50 -14.82
CA PRO A 114 -5.24 -13.35 -14.88
C PRO A 114 -5.95 -12.04 -14.48
N GLY A 115 -5.24 -11.11 -13.82
CA GLY A 115 -5.81 -9.85 -13.31
C GLY A 115 -5.46 -9.55 -11.85
N GLU A 116 -6.07 -8.50 -11.28
CA GLU A 116 -5.93 -8.10 -9.88
C GLU A 116 -6.85 -8.95 -8.99
N HIS A 117 -6.27 -9.59 -7.97
CA HIS A 117 -6.98 -10.37 -6.95
C HIS A 117 -6.80 -9.75 -5.58
N VAL A 118 -7.89 -9.56 -4.85
CA VAL A 118 -7.83 -9.14 -3.45
C VAL A 118 -7.57 -10.37 -2.59
N VAL A 119 -6.53 -10.31 -1.76
CA VAL A 119 -6.25 -11.33 -0.76
C VAL A 119 -7.27 -11.17 0.36
N PRO A 120 -8.16 -12.16 0.58
CA PRO A 120 -9.24 -12.05 1.52
C PRO A 120 -8.72 -12.00 2.96
N GLY A 121 -9.54 -11.42 3.82
CA GLY A 121 -9.21 -11.29 5.22
C GLY A 121 -8.10 -10.28 5.47
N ASP A 122 -7.79 -10.21 6.75
CA ASP A 122 -7.33 -8.98 7.37
C ASP A 122 -6.09 -9.23 8.23
N ALA A 123 -5.81 -10.49 8.58
CA ALA A 123 -4.65 -10.91 9.36
C ALA A 123 -3.39 -11.11 8.50
N PHE A 124 -2.31 -11.55 9.15
CA PHE A 124 -1.14 -12.09 8.47
C PHE A 124 -1.61 -13.27 7.61
N THR A 125 -1.47 -13.14 6.30
CA THR A 125 -1.98 -14.14 5.35
C THR A 125 -0.84 -14.62 4.49
N PRO A 126 -0.35 -15.86 4.70
CA PRO A 126 0.45 -16.53 3.70
C PRO A 126 -0.46 -16.87 2.52
N VAL A 127 -0.05 -16.48 1.31
CA VAL A 127 -0.75 -16.78 0.06
C VAL A 127 0.22 -17.48 -0.87
N ALA A 128 -0.15 -18.63 -1.40
CA ALA A 128 0.60 -19.32 -2.44
C ALA A 128 -0.07 -19.09 -3.79
N VAL A 129 0.65 -18.47 -4.73
CA VAL A 129 0.21 -18.42 -6.12
C VAL A 129 0.97 -19.46 -6.90
N THR A 130 0.23 -20.35 -7.56
CA THR A 130 0.80 -21.40 -8.41
C THR A 130 0.37 -21.24 -9.86
N ALA A 131 1.31 -21.45 -10.77
CA ALA A 131 1.09 -21.61 -12.20
C ALA A 131 1.25 -23.09 -12.56
N GLU A 132 0.30 -23.60 -13.33
CA GLU A 132 0.30 -24.95 -13.87
C GLU A 132 0.31 -24.88 -15.39
N ALA A 133 1.04 -25.77 -16.05
CA ALA A 133 1.02 -25.84 -17.51
C ALA A 133 -0.32 -26.43 -17.99
N SER A 134 -0.94 -25.78 -18.96
CA SER A 134 -2.11 -26.31 -19.67
C SER A 134 -1.71 -27.43 -20.63
N ASP A 135 -2.70 -28.13 -21.18
CA ASP A 135 -2.46 -29.22 -22.14
C ASP A 135 -1.56 -28.78 -23.30
N ASN A 136 -0.61 -29.63 -23.67
CA ASN A 136 0.43 -29.38 -24.68
C ASN A 136 1.55 -28.41 -24.27
N PHE A 137 1.59 -27.97 -23.00
CA PHE A 137 2.68 -27.19 -22.42
C PHE A 137 3.40 -27.95 -21.30
N LYS A 138 4.65 -27.57 -21.01
CA LYS A 138 5.40 -28.02 -19.84
C LYS A 138 6.08 -26.85 -19.16
N LEU A 139 6.08 -26.81 -17.83
CA LEU A 139 6.77 -25.76 -17.08
C LEU A 139 8.29 -25.88 -17.27
N ALA A 140 8.92 -24.80 -17.72
CA ALA A 140 10.38 -24.70 -17.80
C ALA A 140 11.04 -24.39 -16.45
N ALA A 141 10.25 -23.99 -15.44
CA ALA A 141 10.67 -23.77 -14.06
C ALA A 141 9.47 -23.93 -13.11
N PRO A 142 9.68 -24.26 -11.82
CA PRO A 142 8.59 -24.28 -10.84
C PRO A 142 7.86 -22.93 -10.78
N GLY A 143 6.54 -22.97 -10.94
CA GLY A 143 5.69 -21.79 -10.94
C GLY A 143 4.99 -21.57 -9.61
N SER A 144 5.69 -21.61 -8.47
CA SER A 144 5.07 -21.39 -7.16
C SER A 144 5.73 -20.23 -6.44
N TRP A 145 4.93 -19.28 -5.98
CA TRP A 145 5.40 -18.10 -5.25
C TRP A 145 4.63 -17.93 -3.95
N PRO A 146 5.31 -18.00 -2.79
CA PRO A 146 4.74 -17.61 -1.52
C PRO A 146 4.78 -16.08 -1.39
N PHE A 147 3.65 -15.51 -0.97
CA PHE A 147 3.50 -14.13 -0.54
C PHE A 147 3.05 -14.11 0.92
N GLN A 148 3.43 -13.05 1.64
CA GLN A 148 3.04 -12.85 3.03
C GLN A 148 2.48 -11.44 3.17
N PHE A 149 1.16 -11.34 3.32
CA PHE A 149 0.48 -10.08 3.59
C PHE A 149 0.46 -9.80 5.08
N GLY A 150 0.54 -8.53 5.45
CA GLY A 150 0.63 -8.12 6.86
C GLY A 150 2.01 -8.41 7.48
N SER A 151 3.10 -7.84 6.95
CA SER A 151 4.44 -7.96 7.55
C SER A 151 5.00 -6.60 8.02
N LEU A 152 5.77 -6.61 9.11
CA LEU A 152 6.58 -5.48 9.57
C LEU A 152 7.92 -5.35 8.82
N LYS A 153 8.39 -6.43 8.18
CA LYS A 153 9.70 -6.45 7.52
C LYS A 153 9.66 -5.67 6.20
N GLY A 154 10.74 -4.95 5.91
CA GLY A 154 10.92 -4.25 4.63
C GLY A 154 10.06 -3.01 4.44
N ARG A 155 9.41 -2.50 5.50
CA ARG A 155 8.68 -1.22 5.44
C ARG A 155 9.66 -0.08 5.12
N VAL A 156 9.29 0.75 4.15
CA VAL A 156 10.11 1.88 3.68
C VAL A 156 9.44 3.20 4.05
N LEU A 157 10.23 4.23 4.29
CA LEU A 157 9.73 5.59 4.51
C LEU A 157 8.99 6.05 3.25
N VAL A 158 7.73 6.44 3.39
CA VAL A 158 6.89 6.87 2.25
C VAL A 158 6.30 8.23 2.37
N ALA A 159 6.16 8.76 3.57
CA ALA A 159 5.89 10.17 3.78
C ALA A 159 6.58 10.64 5.07
N SER A 160 6.91 11.92 5.12
CA SER A 160 7.36 12.57 6.35
C SER A 160 6.84 13.99 6.43
N ASP A 161 6.67 14.50 7.65
CA ASP A 161 6.43 15.91 7.86
C ASP A 161 7.39 16.42 8.93
N VAL A 162 8.22 17.40 8.58
CA VAL A 162 9.19 18.03 9.49
C VAL A 162 8.77 19.49 9.69
N PHE A 163 8.69 19.93 10.94
CA PHE A 163 8.16 21.26 11.26
C PHE A 163 9.23 22.35 11.40
N ALA A 164 10.51 22.00 11.33
CA ALA A 164 11.61 22.96 11.37
C ALA A 164 11.48 24.03 10.26
N GLY A 165 11.62 25.31 10.64
CA GLY A 165 11.54 26.44 9.71
C GLY A 165 10.12 26.87 9.31
N ARG A 166 9.07 26.33 9.95
CA ARG A 166 7.67 26.60 9.64
C ARG A 166 6.97 27.40 10.75
N GLU A 167 7.72 28.23 11.49
CA GLU A 167 7.19 29.03 12.59
C GLU A 167 5.92 29.79 12.18
N GLY A 168 4.89 29.73 13.04
CA GLY A 168 3.62 30.39 12.84
C GLY A 168 2.65 29.65 11.92
N GLU A 169 3.07 28.57 11.25
CA GLU A 169 2.18 27.78 10.42
C GLU A 169 1.08 27.11 11.26
N ILE A 170 -0.17 27.32 10.87
CA ILE A 170 -1.31 26.55 11.36
C ILE A 170 -1.49 25.35 10.43
N LEU A 171 -1.17 24.15 10.90
CA LEU A 171 -1.18 22.92 10.07
C LEU A 171 -2.54 22.66 9.44
N ILE A 172 -3.61 23.08 10.08
CA ILE A 172 -4.97 23.04 9.55
C ILE A 172 -5.56 24.43 9.83
N PRO A 173 -5.69 25.31 8.82
CA PRO A 173 -6.15 26.68 9.01
C PRO A 173 -7.67 26.73 9.23
N PRO A 174 -8.19 27.65 10.08
CA PRO A 174 -9.63 27.79 10.29
C PRO A 174 -10.41 28.01 8.99
N VAL A 175 -11.68 27.64 9.00
CA VAL A 175 -12.59 27.95 7.88
C VAL A 175 -12.71 29.48 7.80
N PRO A 176 -12.64 30.11 6.60
CA PRO A 176 -12.89 31.54 6.45
C PRO A 176 -14.25 31.93 7.00
N GLU A 177 -14.37 33.10 7.62
CA GLU A 177 -15.55 33.53 8.37
C GLU A 177 -16.84 33.45 7.54
N GLU A 178 -16.77 33.88 6.28
CA GLU A 178 -17.86 33.88 5.31
C GLU A 178 -18.40 32.47 5.00
N ASN A 179 -17.62 31.42 5.30
CA ASN A 179 -17.94 30.02 5.02
C ASN A 179 -18.33 29.22 6.29
N ARG A 180 -18.49 29.89 7.44
CA ARG A 180 -18.80 29.23 8.72
C ARG A 180 -20.30 29.03 8.94
N ALA A 181 -21.12 29.97 8.49
CA ALA A 181 -22.56 29.94 8.72
C ALA A 181 -23.19 28.67 8.12
N GLY A 182 -23.94 27.92 8.92
CA GLY A 182 -24.61 26.69 8.49
C GLY A 182 -23.69 25.50 8.21
N ARG A 183 -22.38 25.62 8.46
CA ARG A 183 -21.43 24.51 8.29
C ARG A 183 -21.71 23.42 9.31
N HIS A 184 -21.73 22.17 8.85
CA HIS A 184 -21.91 21.02 9.72
C HIS A 184 -20.74 20.88 10.72
N PRO A 185 -20.97 20.62 12.03
CA PRO A 185 -19.89 20.49 13.02
C PRO A 185 -18.85 19.42 12.66
N TYR A 186 -19.26 18.33 12.00
CA TYR A 186 -18.35 17.28 11.54
C TYR A 186 -17.84 17.47 10.10
N ALA A 187 -18.00 18.65 9.50
CA ALA A 187 -17.45 18.93 8.19
C ALA A 187 -15.91 18.88 8.24
N ILE A 188 -15.31 18.18 7.27
CA ILE A 188 -13.86 18.03 7.16
C ILE A 188 -13.22 19.37 6.82
N ARG A 189 -12.03 19.59 7.38
CA ARG A 189 -11.16 20.73 7.12
C ARG A 189 -9.79 20.19 6.76
N ASP A 190 -9.47 20.32 5.49
CA ASP A 190 -8.18 19.93 4.95
C ASP A 190 -7.10 20.90 5.38
N GLY A 191 -5.96 20.35 5.81
CA GLY A 191 -4.79 21.10 6.23
C GLY A 191 -3.64 21.01 5.23
N ALA A 192 -2.46 21.34 5.73
CA ALA A 192 -1.20 21.25 5.03
C ALA A 192 -0.91 19.82 4.57
N ARG A 193 -0.24 19.73 3.41
CA ARG A 193 0.37 18.48 2.96
C ARG A 193 1.65 18.25 3.74
N TRP A 194 1.94 16.99 4.03
CA TRP A 194 3.23 16.59 4.57
C TRP A 194 4.33 16.99 3.59
N ASN A 195 5.37 17.66 4.09
CA ASN A 195 6.39 18.26 3.24
C ASN A 195 7.45 17.29 2.71
N ASN A 196 7.47 16.06 3.19
CA ASN A 196 8.41 15.00 2.84
C ASN A 196 9.89 15.40 3.01
N ALA A 197 10.19 16.36 3.91
CA ALA A 197 11.54 16.89 4.09
C ALA A 197 12.55 15.86 4.64
N ALA A 198 12.09 14.82 5.34
CA ALA A 198 12.94 13.70 5.77
C ALA A 198 12.93 12.52 4.76
N GLY A 199 12.29 12.69 3.60
CA GLY A 199 12.11 11.66 2.57
C GLY A 199 10.67 11.15 2.48
N GLY A 200 10.43 10.31 1.47
CA GLY A 200 9.10 9.88 1.06
C GLY A 200 8.58 10.65 -0.15
N THR A 201 7.56 10.10 -0.80
CA THR A 201 6.96 10.66 -2.03
C THR A 201 5.44 10.54 -2.05
N ALA A 202 4.85 9.86 -1.07
CA ALA A 202 3.41 9.75 -0.96
C ALA A 202 2.80 11.11 -0.56
N GLU A 203 1.64 11.41 -1.15
CA GLU A 203 0.85 12.56 -0.73
C GLU A 203 0.03 12.21 0.51
N VAL A 204 0.46 12.74 1.65
CA VAL A 204 -0.29 12.68 2.92
C VAL A 204 -0.69 14.09 3.30
N ARG A 205 -1.89 14.24 3.83
CA ARG A 205 -2.45 15.54 4.23
C ARG A 205 -3.00 15.46 5.65
N TRP A 206 -2.74 16.48 6.44
CA TRP A 206 -3.44 16.71 7.69
C TRP A 206 -4.90 17.06 7.43
N ASN A 207 -5.78 16.61 8.31
CA ASN A 207 -7.15 17.08 8.35
C ASN A 207 -7.68 17.06 9.78
N GLN A 208 -8.67 17.90 10.01
CA GLN A 208 -9.48 17.94 11.23
C GLN A 208 -10.94 18.13 10.81
N HIS A 209 -11.84 18.29 11.79
CA HIS A 209 -13.22 18.69 11.53
C HIS A 209 -13.52 20.02 12.20
N GLY A 210 -14.73 20.51 11.97
CA GLY A 210 -15.21 21.75 12.58
C GLY A 210 -14.72 22.99 11.84
N VAL A 211 -14.88 24.14 12.50
CA VAL A 211 -14.56 25.46 11.94
C VAL A 211 -13.12 25.89 12.23
N GLY A 212 -12.43 25.22 13.16
CA GLY A 212 -11.04 25.51 13.52
C GLY A 212 -10.87 26.68 14.49
N GLU A 213 -11.94 27.12 15.15
CA GLU A 213 -11.94 28.16 16.18
C GLU A 213 -13.04 27.87 17.21
N HIS A 214 -12.80 28.25 18.47
CA HIS A 214 -13.78 28.21 19.55
C HIS A 214 -13.88 29.55 20.27
N THR A 215 -15.08 29.91 20.74
CA THR A 215 -15.26 31.08 21.60
C THR A 215 -15.22 30.66 23.06
N ILE A 216 -14.22 31.12 23.82
CA ILE A 216 -14.07 30.86 25.26
C ILE A 216 -14.12 32.19 26.00
N GLY A 217 -15.10 32.35 26.89
CA GLY A 217 -15.22 33.59 27.68
C GLY A 217 -15.35 34.84 26.80
N GLY A 218 -16.01 34.73 25.65
CA GLY A 218 -16.16 35.82 24.67
C GLY A 218 -14.95 36.05 23.76
N VAL A 219 -13.87 35.27 23.91
CA VAL A 219 -12.66 35.38 23.08
C VAL A 219 -12.61 34.23 22.10
N VAL A 220 -12.49 34.54 20.81
CA VAL A 220 -12.24 33.57 19.74
C VAL A 220 -10.80 33.08 19.86
N LYS A 221 -10.63 31.76 19.94
CA LYS A 221 -9.32 31.10 19.99
C LYS A 221 -9.21 30.11 18.84
N PRO A 222 -8.06 30.02 18.16
CA PRO A 222 -7.79 28.96 17.19
C PRO A 222 -7.94 27.57 17.84
N ASP A 223 -8.50 26.64 17.09
CA ASP A 223 -8.53 25.21 17.41
C ASP A 223 -7.84 24.43 16.29
N GLY A 224 -6.67 23.88 16.63
CA GLY A 224 -5.84 23.13 15.70
C GLY A 224 -4.42 22.99 16.19
N TRP A 225 -3.49 22.99 15.26
CA TRP A 225 -2.07 22.75 15.51
C TRP A 225 -1.22 23.84 14.91
N VAL A 226 -0.36 24.44 15.75
CA VAL A 226 0.49 25.57 15.36
C VAL A 226 1.95 25.18 15.56
N VAL A 227 2.79 25.53 14.60
CA VAL A 227 4.24 25.36 14.68
C VAL A 227 4.85 26.56 15.40
N GLY A 228 5.54 26.30 16.51
CA GLY A 228 6.26 27.32 17.27
C GLY A 228 7.62 27.69 16.65
N ALA A 229 8.25 28.73 17.21
CA ALA A 229 9.60 29.18 16.84
C ALA A 229 10.68 28.10 17.03
N ASP A 230 10.46 27.17 17.96
CA ASP A 230 11.33 26.02 18.15
C ASP A 230 11.25 25.03 16.98
N GLY A 231 10.29 25.17 16.06
CA GLY A 231 10.05 24.22 14.97
C GLY A 231 9.33 22.95 15.42
N ALA A 232 8.56 23.01 16.53
CA ALA A 232 7.63 21.95 16.92
C ALA A 232 6.18 22.40 16.76
N ALA A 233 5.33 21.48 16.33
CA ALA A 233 3.89 21.65 16.34
C ALA A 233 3.31 21.31 17.72
N VAL A 234 2.34 22.10 18.15
CA VAL A 234 1.59 21.88 19.40
C VAL A 234 0.10 22.08 19.14
N ASN A 235 -0.74 21.25 19.78
CA ASN A 235 -2.19 21.45 19.73
C ASN A 235 -2.59 22.67 20.57
N THR A 236 -3.26 23.64 19.96
CA THR A 236 -3.67 24.92 20.58
C THR A 236 -5.16 24.99 20.94
N GLY A 237 -5.92 23.95 20.61
CA GLY A 237 -7.37 23.86 20.80
C GLY A 237 -7.83 23.58 22.23
N ILE A 238 -9.13 23.45 22.45
CA ILE A 238 -9.71 23.05 23.73
C ILE A 238 -9.66 21.52 23.83
N LYS A 239 -9.49 20.97 25.04
CA LYS A 239 -9.67 19.54 25.31
C LYS A 239 -11.04 19.12 24.81
N ASN A 240 -11.11 18.55 23.61
CA ASN A 240 -12.27 17.89 23.03
C ASN A 240 -11.88 17.35 21.65
N LEU A 241 -12.85 16.66 21.07
CA LEU A 241 -12.77 15.89 19.84
C LEU A 241 -12.11 16.63 18.64
N GLU A 242 -12.21 17.96 18.55
CA GLU A 242 -11.64 18.81 17.48
C GLU A 242 -10.10 18.95 17.51
N ALA A 243 -9.45 18.56 18.61
CA ALA A 243 -7.99 18.63 18.78
C ALA A 243 -7.19 17.52 18.05
N SER A 244 -7.88 16.48 17.55
CA SER A 244 -7.24 15.35 16.88
C SER A 244 -6.64 15.71 15.52
N LEU A 245 -5.44 15.22 15.22
CA LEU A 245 -4.84 15.25 13.88
C LEU A 245 -5.18 13.96 13.13
N VAL A 246 -5.93 14.07 12.03
CA VAL A 246 -6.22 12.95 11.14
C VAL A 246 -5.34 13.03 9.90
N PHE A 247 -4.91 11.89 9.38
CA PHE A 247 -4.08 11.81 8.19
C PHE A 247 -4.29 10.48 7.47
N ASN A 248 -4.08 10.47 6.16
CA ASN A 248 -4.27 9.29 5.31
C ASN A 248 -3.02 8.40 5.34
N THR A 249 -3.14 7.22 5.94
CA THR A 249 -2.10 6.17 5.95
C THR A 249 -2.33 5.12 4.87
N GLY A 250 -3.52 5.10 4.26
CA GLY A 250 -3.97 4.14 3.25
C GLY A 250 -4.39 2.78 3.82
N THR A 251 -3.92 2.42 5.02
CA THR A 251 -4.18 1.15 5.71
C THR A 251 -3.75 1.27 7.17
N PRO A 252 -4.31 0.49 8.12
CA PRO A 252 -3.74 0.37 9.46
C PRO A 252 -2.36 -0.30 9.49
N ASN A 253 -1.97 -1.04 8.45
CA ASN A 253 -0.72 -1.81 8.40
C ASN A 253 0.51 -0.96 8.05
N VAL A 254 0.79 -0.01 8.93
CA VAL A 254 1.86 0.98 8.79
C VAL A 254 2.68 1.10 10.07
N SER A 255 3.87 1.68 9.93
CA SER A 255 4.63 2.13 11.09
C SER A 255 4.67 3.65 11.08
N VAL A 256 4.48 4.26 12.25
CA VAL A 256 4.55 5.71 12.41
C VAL A 256 5.62 6.02 13.45
N GLU A 257 6.56 6.87 13.08
CA GLU A 257 7.47 7.50 14.04
C GLU A 257 7.02 8.93 14.30
N ILE A 258 7.05 9.32 15.57
CA ILE A 258 6.67 10.66 16.04
C ILE A 258 7.78 11.15 16.97
N GLU A 259 8.38 12.28 16.64
CA GLU A 259 9.45 12.88 17.44
C GLU A 259 8.85 13.89 18.43
N VAL A 260 8.81 13.52 19.69
CA VAL A 260 8.35 14.38 20.79
C VAL A 260 9.54 15.19 21.32
N SER A 261 9.41 16.51 21.38
CA SER A 261 10.47 17.37 21.92
C SER A 261 10.19 17.89 23.33
N GLU A 262 8.93 17.92 23.75
CA GLU A 262 8.56 18.49 25.04
C GLU A 262 7.22 17.91 25.51
N VAL A 263 7.10 17.69 26.83
CA VAL A 263 5.84 17.35 27.50
C VAL A 263 5.65 18.30 28.68
N THR A 264 4.61 19.13 28.63
CA THR A 264 4.34 20.20 29.61
C THR A 264 3.25 19.82 30.61
N ALA A 265 2.40 18.83 30.28
CA ALA A 265 1.36 18.31 31.14
C ALA A 265 1.21 16.79 30.98
N SER A 266 0.94 16.08 32.07
CA SER A 266 0.75 14.62 32.01
C SER A 266 -0.51 14.28 31.23
N THR A 267 -0.38 13.47 30.19
CA THR A 267 -1.46 13.25 29.22
C THR A 267 -1.41 11.86 28.58
N PRO A 268 -2.56 11.27 28.23
CA PRO A 268 -2.57 10.16 27.28
C PRO A 268 -2.20 10.66 25.89
N PHE A 269 -1.32 9.93 25.23
CA PHE A 269 -0.91 10.14 23.85
C PHE A 269 -1.33 8.92 23.03
N THR A 270 -2.38 9.08 22.23
CA THR A 270 -3.10 7.98 21.58
C THR A 270 -3.03 8.09 20.07
N LEU A 271 -2.64 7.01 19.40
CA LEU A 271 -2.58 6.94 17.93
C LEU A 271 -3.55 5.89 17.41
N THR A 272 -4.71 6.31 16.92
CA THR A 272 -5.70 5.41 16.31
C THR A 272 -5.31 5.01 14.89
N PHE A 273 -5.44 3.74 14.55
CA PHE A 273 -5.22 3.21 13.19
C PHE A 273 -6.52 2.67 12.59
N GLY A 274 -6.67 2.73 11.27
CA GLY A 274 -7.72 1.97 10.58
C GLY A 274 -9.10 2.62 10.55
N GLN A 275 -9.18 3.95 10.68
CA GLN A 275 -10.48 4.64 10.68
C GLN A 275 -11.08 4.68 9.26
N PRO A 276 -12.35 4.30 9.08
CA PRO A 276 -12.99 4.25 7.76
C PRO A 276 -13.21 5.63 7.13
N LYS A 277 -13.30 6.70 7.93
CA LYS A 277 -13.61 8.05 7.46
C LYS A 277 -12.59 9.07 7.97
N GLN A 278 -12.48 10.19 7.26
CA GLN A 278 -11.67 11.37 7.62
C GLN A 278 -12.28 12.20 8.77
N ILE A 279 -13.22 11.63 9.52
CA ILE A 279 -13.97 12.36 10.56
C ILE A 279 -13.67 11.79 11.93
N MET A 280 -13.68 12.66 12.94
CA MET A 280 -13.26 12.31 14.30
C MET A 280 -14.10 11.21 14.95
N ASN A 281 -15.43 11.21 14.73
CA ASN A 281 -16.32 10.22 15.34
C ASN A 281 -16.25 8.86 14.60
N SER A 282 -15.46 8.80 13.53
CA SER A 282 -15.01 7.54 12.99
C SER A 282 -14.14 6.87 14.04
N THR A 283 -14.64 5.78 14.60
CA THR A 283 -13.89 4.97 15.54
C THR A 283 -13.24 3.79 14.82
N SER A 284 -12.13 3.37 15.38
CA SER A 284 -11.52 2.06 15.16
C SER A 284 -11.18 1.55 16.56
N LYS A 285 -11.21 0.24 16.79
CA LYS A 285 -10.77 -0.30 18.08
C LYS A 285 -9.26 -0.29 18.26
N VAL A 286 -8.49 -0.08 17.19
CA VAL A 286 -7.02 -0.04 17.25
C VAL A 286 -6.58 1.33 17.76
N THR A 287 -6.62 1.48 19.09
CA THR A 287 -6.36 2.75 19.79
C THR A 287 -5.21 2.59 20.78
N PRO A 288 -3.99 2.27 20.32
CA PRO A 288 -2.84 2.21 21.20
C PRO A 288 -2.61 3.55 21.87
N SER A 289 -2.31 3.51 23.17
CA SER A 289 -2.07 4.71 23.96
C SER A 289 -0.85 4.52 24.86
N VAL A 290 -0.12 5.61 25.06
CA VAL A 290 0.95 5.72 26.05
C VAL A 290 0.61 6.84 27.00
N ARG A 291 1.10 6.80 28.24
CA ARG A 291 1.00 7.91 29.16
C ARG A 291 2.33 8.66 29.18
N MET A 292 2.30 9.93 28.82
CA MET A 292 3.42 10.85 28.93
C MET A 292 3.23 11.69 30.17
N ASN A 293 4.25 11.81 31.02
CA ASN A 293 4.16 12.57 32.26
C ASN A 293 5.03 13.84 32.20
N ALA A 294 4.55 14.91 32.81
CA ALA A 294 5.29 16.18 32.89
C ALA A 294 6.54 16.11 33.79
N ASP A 295 6.66 15.07 34.62
CA ASP A 295 7.84 14.82 35.46
C ASP A 295 9.02 14.20 34.70
N GLY A 296 8.93 14.09 33.37
CA GLY A 296 9.96 13.52 32.52
C GLY A 296 9.93 12.00 32.45
N THR A 297 8.88 11.35 32.94
CA THR A 297 8.66 9.91 32.80
C THR A 297 7.56 9.59 31.79
N SER A 298 7.48 8.33 31.37
CA SER A 298 6.44 7.81 30.51
C SER A 298 6.17 6.36 30.83
N VAL A 299 4.97 5.93 30.46
CA VAL A 299 4.44 4.62 30.78
C VAL A 299 3.81 4.01 29.53
N LEU A 300 4.17 2.77 29.28
CA LEU A 300 3.57 1.90 28.28
C LEU A 300 2.64 0.91 28.97
N ASP A 301 1.51 0.62 28.34
CA ASP A 301 0.69 -0.52 28.70
C ASP A 301 0.97 -1.67 27.73
N GLU A 302 1.25 -2.85 28.25
CA GLU A 302 1.15 -4.10 27.50
C GLU A 302 -0.27 -4.62 27.67
N ARG A 303 -0.96 -4.80 26.56
CA ARG A 303 -2.36 -5.22 26.50
C ARG A 303 -2.43 -6.53 25.72
N THR A 304 -2.90 -7.58 26.38
CA THR A 304 -3.18 -8.86 25.74
C THR A 304 -4.48 -8.79 24.94
N GLN A 305 -4.71 -9.80 24.08
CA GLN A 305 -5.88 -9.86 23.21
C GLN A 305 -7.21 -9.89 24.00
N ASP A 306 -7.23 -10.57 25.14
CA ASP A 306 -8.36 -10.64 26.08
C ASP A 306 -8.53 -9.36 26.93
N GLY A 307 -7.64 -8.38 26.75
CA GLY A 307 -7.74 -7.05 27.34
C GLY A 307 -7.10 -6.91 28.72
N VAL A 308 -6.33 -7.90 29.18
CA VAL A 308 -5.50 -7.78 30.39
C VAL A 308 -4.40 -6.76 30.13
N VAL A 309 -4.17 -5.88 31.11
CA VAL A 309 -3.19 -4.78 30.99
C VAL A 309 -2.13 -4.93 32.08
N SER A 310 -0.87 -4.85 31.67
CA SER A 310 0.27 -4.65 32.55
C SER A 310 1.01 -3.38 32.16
N THR A 311 1.75 -2.80 33.09
CA THR A 311 2.34 -1.48 32.94
C THR A 311 3.86 -1.56 32.96
N ILE A 312 4.49 -0.88 31.99
CA ILE A 312 5.95 -0.86 31.78
C ILE A 312 6.42 0.59 31.89
N ASN A 313 7.45 0.83 32.70
CA ASN A 313 8.12 2.13 32.73
C ASN A 313 8.91 2.30 31.43
N ALA A 314 8.60 3.35 30.68
CA ALA A 314 9.17 3.61 29.37
C ALA A 314 10.25 4.71 29.38
N GLY A 315 10.64 5.20 30.56
CA GLY A 315 11.68 6.23 30.70
C GLY A 315 11.21 7.59 30.18
N SER A 316 12.12 8.34 29.57
CA SER A 316 11.80 9.70 29.11
C SER A 316 10.74 9.73 28.00
N PRO A 317 9.75 10.63 28.05
CA PRO A 317 8.79 10.81 26.97
C PRO A 317 9.36 11.58 25.77
N ILE A 318 10.54 12.20 25.91
CA ILE A 318 11.16 13.04 24.88
C ILE A 318 12.01 12.15 23.97
N GLY A 319 11.85 12.32 22.66
CA GLY A 319 12.55 11.58 21.62
C GLY A 319 11.59 10.91 20.62
N VAL A 320 12.10 9.94 19.88
CA VAL A 320 11.34 9.27 18.83
C VAL A 320 10.54 8.11 19.41
N TRP A 321 9.21 8.22 19.32
CA TRP A 321 8.28 7.13 19.56
C TRP A 321 7.98 6.41 18.25
N ARG A 322 7.95 5.08 18.27
CA ARG A 322 7.60 4.27 17.11
C ARG A 322 6.41 3.37 17.40
N PHE A 323 5.41 3.43 16.53
CA PHE A 323 4.22 2.60 16.55
C PHE A 323 4.21 1.70 15.31
N ASP A 324 4.43 0.41 15.49
CA ASP A 324 4.35 -0.59 14.44
C ASP A 324 3.00 -1.31 14.52
N CYS A 325 2.04 -0.88 13.71
CA CYS A 325 0.72 -1.53 13.64
C CYS A 325 0.73 -2.64 12.59
N LEU A 326 0.27 -3.82 13.00
CA LEU A 326 0.07 -4.96 12.14
C LEU A 326 -1.17 -5.75 12.56
N ASP A 327 -2.21 -5.67 11.73
CA ASP A 327 -3.46 -6.43 11.88
C ASP A 327 -4.07 -6.35 13.28
N GLY A 328 -4.06 -5.14 13.84
CA GLY A 328 -4.59 -4.84 15.16
C GLY A 328 -3.61 -5.06 16.31
N ARG A 329 -2.46 -5.69 16.06
CA ARG A 329 -1.39 -5.78 17.06
C ARG A 329 -0.43 -4.62 16.87
N VAL A 330 -0.32 -3.76 17.87
CA VAL A 330 0.56 -2.58 17.82
C VAL A 330 1.74 -2.79 18.74
N VAL A 331 2.94 -2.80 18.17
CA VAL A 331 4.18 -2.74 18.96
C VAL A 331 4.57 -1.28 19.12
N ILE A 332 4.66 -0.82 20.35
CA ILE A 332 5.08 0.54 20.69
C ILE A 332 6.52 0.46 21.20
N THR A 333 7.40 1.27 20.64
CA THR A 333 8.79 1.42 21.09
C THR A 333 9.00 2.85 21.58
N ALA A 334 9.40 2.99 22.83
CA ALA A 334 9.68 4.26 23.47
C ALA A 334 11.07 4.80 23.09
N PRO A 335 11.35 6.10 23.32
CA PRO A 335 12.67 6.69 23.09
C PRO A 335 13.80 6.00 23.86
N SER A 336 13.49 5.42 25.02
CA SER A 336 14.42 4.61 25.83
C SER A 336 14.80 3.27 25.20
N GLY A 337 14.04 2.81 24.21
CA GLY A 337 14.15 1.46 23.64
C GLY A 337 13.21 0.43 24.27
N GLU A 338 12.52 0.79 25.36
CA GLU A 338 11.49 -0.07 25.97
C GLU A 338 10.33 -0.32 25.00
N ARG A 339 9.75 -1.53 25.09
CA ARG A 339 8.72 -1.99 24.14
C ARG A 339 7.55 -2.62 24.85
N ALA A 340 6.35 -2.35 24.32
CA ALA A 340 5.12 -3.00 24.75
C ALA A 340 4.28 -3.37 23.53
N VAL A 341 3.49 -4.43 23.67
CA VAL A 341 2.49 -4.81 22.67
C VAL A 341 1.11 -4.45 23.19
N GLN A 342 0.32 -3.77 22.38
CA GLN A 342 -1.12 -3.62 22.60
C GLN A 342 -1.87 -4.37 21.51
N ASP A 343 -2.50 -5.48 21.90
CA ASP A 343 -3.19 -6.39 20.99
C ASP A 343 -4.69 -6.07 20.92
N PHE A 344 -5.12 -5.62 19.74
CA PHE A 344 -6.51 -5.35 19.40
C PHE A 344 -7.05 -6.33 18.36
N SER A 345 -6.34 -7.43 18.08
CA SER A 345 -6.73 -8.41 17.06
C SER A 345 -7.85 -9.35 17.55
N PRO A 346 -8.62 -9.98 16.64
CA PRO A 346 -8.64 -9.76 15.19
C PRO A 346 -9.38 -8.46 14.86
N LEU A 347 -9.04 -7.83 13.74
CA LEU A 347 -9.77 -6.67 13.22
C LEU A 347 -10.97 -7.09 12.37
N ALA A 348 -12.04 -6.30 12.40
CA ALA A 348 -13.15 -6.42 11.47
C ALA A 348 -12.84 -5.66 10.16
N PRO A 349 -13.47 -6.00 9.03
CA PRO A 349 -13.19 -5.34 7.74
C PRO A 349 -13.36 -3.82 7.77
N SER A 350 -14.31 -3.30 8.56
CA SER A 350 -14.55 -1.87 8.73
C SER A 350 -13.39 -1.12 9.41
N GLU A 351 -12.46 -1.85 10.04
CA GLU A 351 -11.32 -1.33 10.81
C GLU A 351 -10.03 -1.31 9.98
N TYR A 352 -10.10 -1.64 8.68
CA TYR A 352 -9.03 -1.43 7.70
C TYR A 352 -9.20 -0.11 6.95
N GLY A 353 -9.77 0.88 7.62
CA GLY A 353 -9.93 2.20 7.04
C GLY A 353 -8.60 2.87 6.73
N PRO A 354 -8.57 3.79 5.74
CA PRO A 354 -7.32 4.37 5.26
C PRO A 354 -6.78 5.51 6.14
N TYR A 355 -7.46 5.86 7.23
CA TYR A 355 -7.09 7.02 8.05
C TYR A 355 -6.55 6.63 9.43
N SER A 356 -5.52 7.34 9.86
CA SER A 356 -5.01 7.31 11.23
C SER A 356 -5.28 8.64 11.93
N LYS A 357 -5.28 8.63 13.26
CA LYS A 357 -5.56 9.81 14.08
C LYS A 357 -4.67 9.86 15.30
N LEU A 358 -3.99 10.98 15.49
CA LEU A 358 -3.35 11.30 16.76
C LEU A 358 -4.32 12.09 17.64
N PHE A 359 -4.43 11.70 18.90
CA PHE A 359 -5.15 12.40 19.95
C PHE A 359 -4.26 12.56 21.18
N ILE A 360 -4.26 13.77 21.74
CA ILE A 360 -3.58 14.11 22.99
C ILE A 360 -4.68 14.53 23.97
N GLY A 361 -4.73 13.90 25.15
CA GLY A 361 -5.81 14.14 26.10
C GLY A 361 -5.83 15.55 26.70
N GLU A 362 -4.68 16.22 26.69
CA GLU A 362 -4.46 17.55 27.25
C GLU A 362 -3.95 18.51 26.16
N SER A 363 -4.68 19.59 25.92
CA SER A 363 -4.23 20.63 24.97
C SER A 363 -2.90 21.23 25.39
N ASN A 364 -2.08 21.61 24.42
CA ASN A 364 -0.74 22.17 24.61
C ASN A 364 0.26 21.28 25.38
N ALA A 365 -0.10 20.02 25.67
CA ALA A 365 0.68 19.18 26.56
C ALA A 365 1.93 18.56 25.91
N VAL A 366 1.93 18.36 24.59
CA VAL A 366 3.02 17.68 23.87
C VAL A 366 3.42 18.49 22.65
N LYS A 367 4.71 18.74 22.49
CA LYS A 367 5.29 19.33 21.29
C LYS A 367 5.94 18.26 20.42
N ILE A 368 5.67 18.31 19.12
CA ILE A 368 6.11 17.31 18.14
C ILE A 368 6.95 17.98 17.06
N LYS A 369 8.12 17.44 16.74
CA LYS A 369 9.03 17.98 15.69
C LYS A 369 8.79 17.38 14.32
N SER A 370 8.42 16.11 14.28
CA SER A 370 8.27 15.40 13.02
C SER A 370 7.36 14.18 13.11
N PHE A 371 6.81 13.81 11.96
CA PHE A 371 6.14 12.55 11.70
C PHE A 371 6.83 11.83 10.55
N LYS A 372 6.96 10.51 10.63
CA LYS A 372 7.43 9.66 9.53
C LYS A 372 6.53 8.45 9.40
N LEU A 373 6.05 8.21 8.19
CA LEU A 373 5.18 7.10 7.85
C LEU A 373 5.95 6.07 7.03
N TYR A 374 6.00 4.85 7.54
CA TYR A 374 6.58 3.70 6.87
C TYR A 374 5.50 2.70 6.52
N ALA A 375 5.59 2.12 5.33
CA ALA A 375 4.67 1.08 4.91
C ALA A 375 5.38 0.10 3.97
N SER A 376 4.83 -1.10 3.83
CA SER A 376 5.38 -2.11 2.90
C SER A 376 5.50 -1.50 1.50
N PRO A 377 6.50 -1.83 0.69
CA PRO A 377 6.61 -1.31 -0.66
C PRO A 377 5.32 -1.62 -1.44
N SER A 378 4.90 -0.71 -2.31
CA SER A 378 3.75 -0.93 -3.20
C SER A 378 4.03 -1.97 -4.30
N ARG A 379 5.20 -2.62 -4.26
CA ARG A 379 5.72 -3.47 -5.32
C ARG A 379 5.01 -4.80 -5.37
#